data_AF-A0A415C3N2-F1
#
_entry.id   AF-A0A415C3N2-F1
#
_cell.length_a   1.000
_cell.length_b   1.000
_cell.length_c   1.000
_cell.angle_alpha   90.00
_cell.angle_beta   90.00
_cell.angle_gamma   90.00
#
_symmetry.space_group_name_H-M   'P 1'
#
loop_
_entity.id
_entity.type
_entity.pdbx_description
1 polymer ?
#
loop_
_entity_poly.entity_id
_entity_poly.type
_entity_poly.pdbx_seq_one_letter_code
_entity_poly.pdbx_strand_id
1 'polypeptide(L)' 'MVSDTSVRIFFSMGNPKCHGVRATVDEDSSAVLITLYEGTLPNAPTECAEIAVNASLLLTTRNPIGTRSVITG' A
#
# COMPACT_ATOMS: atom_id res chain seq x y z
N MET A 1 -11.30 5.89 -8.49
CA MET A 1 -11.92 6.89 -7.60
C MET A 1 -12.05 6.27 -6.21
N VAL A 2 -12.08 7.07 -5.15
CA VAL A 2 -12.31 6.56 -3.78
C VAL A 2 -13.82 6.35 -3.59
N SER A 3 -14.21 5.16 -3.13
CA SER A 3 -15.55 4.75 -2.70
C SER A 3 -15.56 4.37 -1.21
N ASP A 4 -16.73 4.02 -0.69
CA ASP A 4 -16.99 3.50 0.66
C ASP A 4 -16.23 2.21 1.00
N THR A 5 -15.88 1.41 0.00
CA THR A 5 -15.08 0.19 0.10
C THR A 5 -13.62 0.38 -0.34
N SER A 6 -13.10 1.60 -0.25
CA SER A 6 -11.74 1.87 -0.70
C SER A 6 -10.92 2.69 0.29
N VAL A 7 -9.64 2.37 0.36
CA VAL A 7 -8.66 3.10 1.16
C VAL A 7 -7.52 3.52 0.26
N ARG A 8 -7.22 4.82 0.24
CA ARG A 8 -5.99 5.33 -0.40
C ARG A 8 -4.94 5.56 0.67
N ILE A 9 -3.82 4.87 0.53
CA ILE A 9 -2.66 5.04 1.41
C ILE A 9 -1.60 5.83 0.66
N PHE A 10 -1.02 6.81 1.34
CA PHE A 10 0.13 7.56 0.87
C PHE A 10 1.36 7.11 1.67
N PHE A 11 2.47 6.89 1.00
CA PHE A 11 3.71 6.42 1.61
C PHE A 11 4.91 6.91 0.79
N SER A 12 6.10 6.82 1.37
CA SER A 12 7.36 7.01 0.64
C SER A 12 7.96 5.65 0.34
N MET A 13 8.53 5.50 -0.86
CA MET A 13 9.24 4.29 -1.29
C MET A 13 10.51 4.66 -2.05
N GLY A 14 11.36 3.67 -2.30
CA GLY A 14 12.54 3.80 -3.15
C GLY A 14 12.21 4.08 -4.62
N ASN A 15 13.24 4.08 -5.46
CA ASN A 15 13.08 4.31 -6.89
C ASN A 15 12.10 3.30 -7.53
N PRO A 16 10.99 3.75 -8.15
CA PRO A 16 9.95 2.86 -8.68
C PRO A 16 10.42 2.01 -9.88
N LYS A 17 11.60 2.28 -10.44
CA LYS A 17 12.23 1.40 -11.44
C LYS A 17 12.86 0.15 -10.84
N CYS A 18 13.13 0.15 -9.53
CA CYS A 18 13.84 -0.92 -8.84
C CYS A 18 13.05 -1.51 -7.68
N HIS A 19 12.22 -0.71 -7.03
CA HIS A 19 11.41 -1.12 -5.89
C HIS A 19 9.94 -1.13 -6.29
N GLY A 20 9.21 -2.09 -5.74
CA GLY A 20 7.76 -2.18 -5.83
C GLY A 20 7.16 -2.32 -4.44
N VAL A 21 5.89 -1.95 -4.32
CA VAL A 21 5.12 -2.12 -3.07
C VAL A 21 3.90 -2.97 -3.36
N ARG A 22 3.65 -3.95 -2.50
CA ARG A 22 2.37 -4.66 -2.42
C ARG A 22 1.74 -4.45 -1.06
N ALA A 23 0.42 -4.57 -0.99
CA ALA A 23 -0.31 -4.51 0.27
C ALA A 23 -1.00 -5.84 0.56
N THR A 24 -1.18 -6.17 1.84
CA THR A 24 -2.21 -7.11 2.29
C THR A 24 -3.30 -6.35 3.03
N VAL A 25 -4.54 -6.82 2.91
CA VAL A 25 -5.72 -6.23 3.54
C VAL A 25 -6.41 -7.32 4.33
N ASP A 26 -6.30 -7.23 5.66
CA ASP A 26 -6.97 -8.12 6.59
C ASP A 26 -8.15 -7.38 7.22
N GLU A 27 -9.32 -8.01 7.23
CA GLU A 27 -10.56 -7.34 7.63
C GLU A 27 -11.35 -8.16 8.64
N ASP A 28 -11.78 -7.48 9.70
CA ASP A 28 -12.81 -7.94 10.63
C ASP A 28 -13.94 -6.91 10.76
N SER A 29 -14.90 -7.17 11.66
CA SER A 29 -16.09 -6.32 11.87
C SER A 29 -15.78 -4.91 12.40
N SER A 30 -14.60 -4.70 12.96
CA SER A 30 -14.19 -3.48 13.66
C SER A 30 -13.00 -2.76 13.02
N ALA A 31 -12.16 -3.47 12.27
CA ALA A 31 -10.92 -2.94 11.73
C ALA A 31 -10.59 -3.44 10.32
N VAL A 32 -9.82 -2.63 9.60
CA VAL A 32 -9.09 -2.97 8.37
C VAL A 32 -7.61 -2.82 8.68
N LEU A 33 -6.89 -3.92 8.76
CA LEU A 33 -5.44 -3.92 8.89
C LEU A 33 -4.82 -3.92 7.50
N ILE A 34 -3.94 -2.95 7.25
CA ILE A 34 -3.23 -2.84 6.00
C ILE A 34 -1.73 -2.89 6.27
N THR A 35 -1.06 -3.86 5.66
CA THR A 35 0.39 -4.02 5.74
C THR A 35 0.99 -3.78 4.37
N LEU A 36 1.97 -2.88 4.29
CA LEU A 36 2.73 -2.61 3.07
C LEU A 36 4.04 -3.39 3.09
N TYR A 37 4.36 -4.00 1.97
CA TYR A 37 5.62 -4.70 1.74
C TYR A 37 6.31 -4.03 0.57
N GLU A 38 7.44 -3.38 0.86
CA GLU A 38 8.35 -2.89 -0.16
C GLU A 38 9.44 -3.93 -0.44
N GLY A 39 9.83 -4.07 -1.70
CA GLY A 39 10.93 -4.94 -2.09
C GLY A 39 11.45 -4.66 -3.49
N THR A 40 12.59 -5.26 -3.81
CA THR A 40 13.22 -5.16 -5.12
C THR A 40 12.41 -5.92 -6.17
N LEU A 41 12.19 -5.28 -7.32
CA LEU A 41 11.52 -5.89 -8.46
C LEU A 41 12.40 -7.00 -9.07
N PRO A 42 11.83 -8.10 -9.58
CA PRO A 42 12.59 -9.21 -10.14
C PRO A 42 13.57 -8.83 -11.26
N ASN A 43 13.26 -7.78 -12.03
CA ASN A 43 14.06 -7.29 -13.16
C ASN A 43 14.71 -5.93 -12.86
N ALA A 44 14.91 -5.60 -11.59
CA ALA A 44 15.57 -4.35 -11.20
C ALA A 44 17.02 -4.31 -11.74
N PRO A 45 17.51 -3.14 -12.18
CA PRO A 45 18.92 -2.97 -12.52
C PRO A 45 19.81 -3.20 -11.29
N THR A 46 21.06 -3.63 -11.51
CA THR A 46 22.04 -3.84 -10.44
C THR A 46 22.39 -2.54 -9.72
N GLU A 47 22.44 -1.44 -10.46
CA GLU A 47 22.61 -0.09 -9.91
C GLU A 47 21.25 0.60 -9.86
N CYS A 48 20.89 1.11 -8.68
CA CYS A 48 19.67 1.89 -8.52
C CYS A 48 19.96 3.20 -7.80
N ALA A 49 19.31 4.27 -8.24
CA ALA A 49 19.46 5.56 -7.60
C ALA A 49 18.76 5.57 -6.24
N GLU A 50 19.47 5.98 -5.20
CA GLU A 50 18.95 6.19 -3.85
C GLU A 50 18.11 7.46 -3.79
N ILE A 51 16.81 7.30 -4.02
CA ILE A 51 15.82 8.38 -3.97
C ILE A 51 14.60 7.91 -3.18
N ALA A 52 13.97 8.84 -2.47
CA ALA A 52 12.66 8.64 -1.86
C ALA A 52 11.59 9.30 -2.74
N VAL A 53 10.55 8.54 -3.07
CA VAL A 53 9.43 8.99 -3.90
C VAL A 53 8.14 8.85 -3.11
N ASN A 54 7.32 9.90 -3.13
CA ASN A 54 5.97 9.82 -2.60
C ASN A 54 5.07 9.06 -3.56
N ALA A 55 4.43 8.01 -3.07
CA ALA A 55 3.55 7.13 -3.81
C ALA A 55 2.19 6.98 -3.11
N SER A 56 1.24 6.39 -3.82
CA SER A 56 -0.02 5.98 -3.21
C SER A 56 -0.55 4.68 -3.80
N LEU A 57 -1.25 3.91 -3.00
CA LEU A 57 -1.99 2.71 -3.42
C LEU A 57 -3.46 2.91 -3.09
N LEU A 58 -4.33 2.58 -4.04
CA LEU A 58 -5.77 2.47 -3.81
C LEU A 58 -6.09 1.00 -3.58
N LEU A 59 -6.57 0.69 -2.38
CA LEU A 59 -6.92 -0.65 -1.96
C LEU A 59 -8.43 -0.78 -1.86
N THR A 60 -8.93 -1.99 -2.12
CA THR A 60 -10.34 -2.33 -2.02
C THR A 60 -10.54 -3.24 -0.82
N THR A 61 -11.56 -2.93 -0.02
CA THR A 61 -12.01 -3.74 1.10
C THR A 61 -13.24 -4.56 0.69
N ARG A 62 -13.46 -5.70 1.36
CA ARG A 62 -14.61 -6.58 1.13
C ARG A 62 -15.91 -5.93 1.59
N ASN A 63 -15.86 -5.21 2.72
CA ASN A 63 -17.00 -4.49 3.27
C ASN A 63 -16.72 -2.98 3.31
N PRO A 64 -17.75 -2.12 3.32
CA PRO A 64 -17.58 -0.69 3.52
C PRO A 64 -16.75 -0.39 4.78
N ILE A 65 -15.95 0.67 4.74
CA ILE A 65 -15.14 1.11 5.88
C ILE A 65 -16.06 1.54 7.02
N GLY A 66 -17.02 2.43 6.74
CA GLY A 66 -17.99 2.92 7.72
C GLY A 66 -17.29 3.48 8.97
N THR A 67 -17.56 2.88 10.13
CA THR A 67 -16.98 3.24 11.44
C THR A 67 -15.77 2.39 11.82
N ARG A 68 -15.31 1.49 10.94
CA ARG A 68 -14.17 0.61 11.20
C ARG A 68 -12.89 1.41 11.23
N SER A 69 -11.99 1.03 12.12
CA SER A 69 -10.66 1.63 12.19
C SER A 69 -9.76 1.12 11.07
N VAL A 70 -9.02 2.01 10.43
CA VAL A 70 -7.97 1.63 9.47
C VAL A 70 -6.64 1.68 10.21
N ILE A 71 -5.96 0.55 10.27
CA ILE A 71 -4.74 0.36 11.07
C ILE A 71 -3.61 -0.04 10.14
N THR A 72 -2.43 0.51 10.38
CA THR A 72 -1.19 0.14 9.68
C THR A 72 -0.46 -0.96 10.45
N GLY A 73 -0.10 -2.03 9.77
CA GLY A 73 0.70 -3.13 10.31
C GLY A 73 2.16 -3.10 9.91
#